data_AF-A0A5C9BR11-F1
#
_entry.id   AF-A0A5C9BR11-F1
#
_cell.length_a   1.000
_cell.length_b   1.000
_cell.length_c   1.000
_cell.angle_alpha   90.00
_cell.angle_beta   90.00
_cell.angle_gamma   90.00
#
_symmetry.space_group_name_H-M   'P 1'
#
loop_
_entity.id
_entity.type
_entity.pdbx_description
1 polymer ?
#
loop_
_entity_poly.entity_id
_entity_poly.type
_entity_poly.pdbx_seq_one_letter_code
_entity_poly.pdbx_strand_id
1 'polypeptide(L)' 'MAREHAGLTQAQAAELVSTAKTKPYRTWSGYETTDTENVNARAIPLATWELFLLLTHQHPSMKLSIRRSGKLGQE' A
#
# COMPACT_ATOMS: atom_id res chain seq x y z
N MET A 1 -5.28 12.21 1.40
CA MET A 1 -4.83 11.10 0.51
C MET A 1 -5.08 9.74 1.17
N ALA A 2 -5.17 8.63 0.40
CA ALA A 2 -5.52 7.31 0.96
C ALA A 2 -4.61 6.85 2.12
N ARG A 3 -3.32 7.24 2.17
CA ARG A 3 -2.48 6.95 3.34
C ARG A 3 -2.91 7.67 4.61
N GLU A 4 -3.38 8.91 4.49
CA GLU A 4 -3.77 9.74 5.65
C GLU A 4 -5.06 9.21 6.26
N HIS A 5 -5.99 8.73 5.43
CA HIS A 5 -7.19 8.02 5.87
C HIS A 5 -6.87 6.71 6.62
N ALA A 6 -5.76 6.06 6.29
CA ALA A 6 -5.26 4.88 7.00
C ALA A 6 -4.39 5.24 8.23
N GLY A 7 -4.14 6.52 8.50
CA GLY A 7 -3.25 6.96 9.58
C GLY A 7 -1.77 6.63 9.35
N LEU A 8 -1.35 6.48 8.08
CA LEU A 8 -0.01 6.03 7.71
C LEU A 8 0.89 7.18 7.26
N THR A 9 2.14 7.13 7.70
CA THR A 9 3.23 7.93 7.12
C THR A 9 3.61 7.39 5.73
N GLN A 10 4.31 8.19 4.94
CA GLN A 10 4.79 7.78 3.61
C GLN A 10 5.70 6.54 3.67
N ALA A 11 6.52 6.42 4.72
CA ALA A 11 7.38 5.27 4.91
C ALA A 11 6.55 3.99 5.15
N GLN A 12 5.58 4.06 6.07
CA GLN A 12 4.69 2.93 6.37
C GLN A 12 3.85 2.52 5.16
N ALA A 13 3.38 3.49 4.38
CA ALA A 13 2.61 3.20 3.17
C ALA A 13 3.45 2.47 2.11
N ALA A 14 4.72 2.85 1.92
CA ALA A 14 5.63 2.09 1.06
C ALA A 14 5.96 0.70 1.59
N GLU A 15 6.18 0.55 2.90
CA GLU A 15 6.49 -0.74 3.52
C GLU A 15 5.34 -1.75 3.36
N LEU A 16 4.09 -1.29 3.27
CA LEU A 16 2.93 -2.17 3.06
C LEU A 16 2.91 -2.84 1.70
N VAL A 17 3.37 -2.16 0.64
CA VAL A 17 3.25 -2.65 -0.74
C VAL A 17 4.57 -3.06 -1.38
N SER A 18 5.70 -2.79 -0.72
CA SER A 18 7.02 -3.05 -1.25
C SER A 18 7.85 -3.85 -0.26
N THR A 19 8.28 -5.04 -0.67
CA THR A 19 9.28 -5.86 0.04
C THR A 19 10.72 -5.43 -0.26
N ALA A 20 10.91 -4.46 -1.17
CA ALA A 20 12.23 -4.00 -1.57
C ALA A 20 12.94 -3.30 -0.41
N LYS A 21 14.13 -3.80 -0.05
CA LYS A 21 14.97 -3.30 1.07
C LYS A 21 15.53 -1.89 0.86
N THR A 22 15.35 -1.28 -0.32
CA THR A 22 16.01 -0.03 -0.71
C THR A 22 15.04 1.16 -0.67
N LYS A 23 15.16 1.99 0.38
CA LYS A 23 14.57 3.35 0.54
C LYS A 23 13.06 3.46 0.20
N PRO A 24 12.18 2.72 0.91
CA PRO A 24 10.73 2.70 0.68
C PRO A 24 10.08 4.09 0.65
N TYR A 25 10.48 5.00 1.55
CA TYR A 25 9.97 6.37 1.64
C TYR A 25 10.06 7.16 0.31
N ARG A 26 11.19 7.05 -0.41
CA ARG A 26 11.44 7.83 -1.62
C ARG A 26 10.53 7.41 -2.78
N THR A 27 10.18 6.12 -2.81
CA THR A 27 9.28 5.55 -3.81
C THR A 27 7.85 6.05 -3.61
N TRP A 28 7.35 6.05 -2.37
CA TRP A 28 5.99 6.55 -2.09
C TRP A 28 5.84 8.05 -2.33
N SER A 29 6.86 8.84 -1.95
CA SER A 29 6.88 10.28 -2.19
C SER A 29 6.77 10.60 -3.70
N GLY A 30 7.42 9.83 -4.57
CA GLY A 30 7.29 9.97 -6.02
C GLY A 30 5.91 9.63 -6.56
N TYR A 31 5.15 8.74 -5.90
CA TYR A 31 3.77 8.40 -6.25
C TYR A 31 2.76 9.48 -5.84
N GLU A 32 3.01 10.16 -4.73
CA GLU A 32 2.13 11.24 -4.24
C GLU A 32 2.46 12.60 -4.85
N THR A 33 3.56 12.70 -5.62
CA THR A 33 3.94 13.93 -6.30
C THR A 33 2.98 14.19 -7.46
N THR A 34 2.11 15.19 -7.32
CA THR A 34 1.19 15.66 -8.36
C THR A 34 1.85 16.63 -9.36
N ASP A 35 3.10 16.98 -9.13
CA ASP A 35 3.86 17.91 -9.96
C ASP A 35 4.42 17.18 -11.18
N THR A 36 3.85 17.44 -12.35
CA THR A 36 4.26 16.81 -13.62
C THR A 36 5.63 17.28 -14.11
N GLU A 37 6.18 18.35 -13.54
CA GLU A 37 7.50 18.89 -13.87
C GLU A 37 8.61 18.28 -12.98
N ASN A 38 8.22 17.58 -11.91
CA ASN A 38 9.16 16.94 -11.01
C ASN A 38 9.73 15.66 -11.62
N VAL A 39 11.05 15.62 -11.78
CA VAL A 39 11.80 14.47 -12.31
C VAL A 39 11.57 13.17 -11.51
N ASN A 40 11.11 13.29 -10.25
CA ASN A 40 10.82 12.15 -9.39
C ASN A 40 9.33 11.74 -9.38
N ALA A 41 8.45 12.47 -10.08
CA ALA A 41 7.06 12.09 -10.21
C ALA A 41 6.96 10.77 -10.97
N ARG A 42 6.34 9.78 -10.35
CA ARG A 42 6.20 8.44 -10.92
C ARG A 42 4.76 8.00 -10.78
N ALA A 43 4.18 7.49 -11.86
CA ALA A 43 2.88 6.85 -11.77
C ALA A 43 2.99 5.63 -10.85
N ILE A 44 2.08 5.52 -9.88
CA ILE A 44 1.97 4.32 -9.06
C ILE A 44 1.51 3.16 -9.95
N PRO A 45 2.20 2.00 -9.94
CA PRO A 45 1.71 0.83 -10.65
C PRO A 45 0.32 0.44 -10.13
N LEU A 46 -0.60 0.11 -11.03
CA LEU A 46 -2.00 -0.19 -10.67
C LEU A 46 -2.09 -1.28 -9.60
N ALA A 47 -1.37 -2.39 -9.79
CA ALA A 47 -1.33 -3.49 -8.84
C ALA A 47 -0.82 -3.08 -7.45
N THR A 48 0.15 -2.16 -7.39
CA THR A 48 0.66 -1.59 -6.13
C THR A 48 -0.41 -0.76 -5.43
N TRP A 49 -1.14 0.05 -6.18
CA TRP A 49 -2.23 0.87 -5.63
C TRP A 49 -3.41 0.02 -5.15
N GLU A 50 -3.83 -0.97 -5.93
CA GLU A 50 -4.92 -1.89 -5.54
C GLU A 50 -4.57 -2.68 -4.29
N LEU A 51 -3.35 -3.20 -4.20
CA LEU A 51 -2.85 -3.89 -3.01
C LEU A 51 -2.83 -2.97 -1.78
N PHE A 52 -2.39 -1.72 -1.94
CA PHE A 52 -2.43 -0.73 -0.86
C PHE A 52 -3.85 -0.52 -0.32
N LEU A 53 -4.82 -0.31 -1.23
CA LEU A 53 -6.22 -0.09 -0.86
C LEU A 53 -6.81 -1.33 -0.18
N LEU A 54 -6.45 -2.53 -0.62
CA LEU A 54 -6.87 -3.77 0.01
C LEU A 54 -6.30 -3.91 1.43
N LEU A 55 -5.01 -3.65 1.62
CA LEU A 55 -4.33 -3.73 2.92
C LEU A 55 -4.83 -2.67 3.91
N THR A 56 -5.22 -1.50 3.41
CA THR A 56 -5.76 -0.40 4.22
C THR A 56 -7.28 -0.41 4.33
N HIS A 57 -7.95 -1.45 3.82
CA HIS A 57 -9.43 -1.58 3.81
C HIS A 57 -10.18 -0.44 3.11
N GLN A 58 -9.53 0.25 2.18
CA GLN A 58 -10.07 1.37 1.42
C GLN A 58 -10.48 1.00 -0.01
N HIS A 59 -10.35 -0.28 -0.39
CA HIS A 59 -10.76 -0.72 -1.72
C HIS A 59 -12.30 -0.71 -1.85
N PRO A 60 -12.87 -0.07 -2.88
CA PRO A 60 -14.32 0.16 -2.97
C PRO A 60 -15.14 -1.13 -3.16
N SER A 61 -14.57 -2.15 -3.81
CA SER A 61 -15.29 -3.36 -4.23
C SER A 61 -14.71 -4.68 -3.72
N MET A 62 -13.53 -4.67 -3.11
CA MET A 62 -12.80 -5.89 -2.75
C MET A 62 -12.30 -5.78 -1.32
N LYS A 63 -12.21 -6.91 -0.60
CA LYS A 63 -11.70 -6.97 0.76
C LYS A 63 -10.77 -8.16 0.89
N LEU A 64 -9.66 -7.99 1.60
CA LEU A 64 -8.80 -9.11 1.98
C LEU A 64 -9.51 -9.93 3.05
N SER A 65 -9.92 -11.15 2.69
CA SER A 65 -10.33 -12.16 3.67
C SER A 65 -9.14 -13.05 3.99
N ILE A 66 -8.59 -12.89 5.19
CA ILE A 66 -7.63 -13.85 5.73
C ILE A 66 -8.41 -15.14 6.01
N ARG A 67 -8.25 -16.14 5.14
CA ARG A 67 -8.67 -17.51 5.47
C ARG A 67 -7.70 -18.00 6.55
N ARG A 68 -8.11 -17.90 7.82
CA ARG A 68 -7.47 -18.71 8.87
C ARG A 68 -7.75 -20.16 8.49
N SER A 69 -6.75 -20.86 7.97
CA SER A 69 -6.77 -22.32 7.92
C SER A 69 -6.91 -22.78 9.37
N GLY A 70 -8.16 -23.03 9.78
CA GLY A 70 -8.48 -23.46 11.13
C GLY A 70 -7.74 -24.77 11.38
N LYS A 71 -6.76 -24.73 12.28
CA LYS A 71 -6.35 -25.93 12.99
C LYS A 71 -7.52 -26.27 13.90
N LEU A 72 -8.44 -27.07 13.36
CA LEU A 72 -9.54 -27.69 14.07
C LEU A 72 -8.94 -28.40 15.29
N GLY A 73 -9.46 -28.09 16.47
CA GLY A 73 -9.00 -28.67 17.73
C GLY A 73 -8.99 -30.19 17.66
N GLN A 74 -7.91 -30.78 18.16
CA GLN A 74 -7.95 -32.13 18.71
C GLN A 74 -7.78 -31.97 20.20
N GLU A 75 -8.90 -32.15 20.90
CA GLU A 75 -8.97 -32.50 22.33
C GLU A 75 -8.83 -34.01 22.47
#